data_AF-A0A528XJY7-F1
#
_entry.id   AF-A0A528XJY7-F1
#
_cell.length_a   1.000
_cell.length_b   1.000
_cell.length_c   1.000
_cell.angle_alpha   90.00
_cell.angle_beta   90.00
_cell.angle_gamma   90.00
#
_symmetry.space_group_name_H-M   'P 1'
#
loop_
_entity.id
_entity.type
_entity.pdbx_description
1 polymer ?
#
loop_
_entity_poly.entity_id
_entity_poly.type
_entity_poly.pdbx_seq_one_letter_code
_entity_poly.pdbx_strand_id
1 'polypeptide(L)'
;MMAGHGDDPHAVGGLVRHIPVLLAEVLGALAPKPGETIVDGTFGAGGYTVAILERGASVVAIDRDPDAIAAGRALEQQVGDRLKLVQAPFSTLDEHVESADGVVLDIGVSSMQLDQAERGFSFRTDGPLDMRMAQAGLSAADVVNTFKAGDLARIFGFLGEERHAGRIARMIETRREKRPFERTLDLADAIATHIGRAPKDKIHPATRVFQALRIFVNDELGELASALFASERVLKPGGRLAVVTFHSLEDRIVKRFIADRADAASGSRHMPDAPARLATFRKSGGGVTPGEG
;
A
#
# COMPACT_ATOMS: atom_id res chain seq x y z
N MET A 1 40.48 -37.89 16.89
CA MET A 1 39.39 -38.85 17.17
C MET A 1 38.12 -38.28 16.58
N MET A 2 37.46 -39.10 15.76
CA MET A 2 36.18 -38.87 15.11
C MET A 2 35.02 -39.01 16.09
N ALA A 3 33.93 -38.26 15.82
CA ALA A 3 32.50 -38.58 15.99
C ALA A 3 31.76 -37.25 16.31
N GLY A 4 30.69 -36.81 15.64
CA GLY A 4 29.81 -37.47 14.70
C GLY A 4 28.35 -37.32 15.17
N HIS A 5 27.57 -36.57 14.37
CA HIS A 5 26.11 -36.63 14.17
C HIS A 5 25.13 -36.05 15.21
N GLY A 6 24.17 -35.29 14.67
CA GLY A 6 22.95 -34.86 15.32
C GLY A 6 22.24 -33.75 14.53
N ASP A 7 22.00 -33.96 13.23
CA ASP A 7 20.99 -33.19 12.48
C ASP A 7 19.62 -33.39 13.16
N ASP A 8 18.96 -32.28 13.49
CA ASP A 8 17.53 -32.28 13.83
C ASP A 8 16.79 -31.38 12.82
N PRO A 9 16.15 -31.95 11.79
CA PRO A 9 15.49 -31.18 10.72
C PRO A 9 14.03 -30.82 11.04
N HIS A 10 13.65 -30.72 12.32
CA HIS A 10 12.28 -30.41 12.73
C HIS A 10 12.16 -29.20 13.66
N ALA A 11 12.72 -28.05 13.27
CA ALA A 11 12.24 -26.75 13.77
C ALA A 11 11.13 -26.24 12.83
N VAL A 12 9.91 -26.61 13.19
CA VAL A 12 8.64 -26.17 12.60
C VAL A 12 8.67 -24.65 12.37
N GLY A 13 8.35 -24.22 11.15
CA GLY A 13 8.30 -22.82 10.75
C GLY A 13 7.39 -22.00 11.66
N GLY A 14 7.99 -21.31 12.63
CA GLY A 14 7.34 -20.26 13.38
C GLY A 14 7.12 -19.08 12.45
N LEU A 15 5.86 -18.73 12.23
CA LEU A 15 5.43 -17.48 11.63
C LEU A 15 6.15 -16.35 12.36
N VAL A 16 7.20 -15.79 11.76
CA VAL A 16 7.71 -14.49 12.17
C VAL A 16 6.56 -13.53 11.94
N ARG A 17 5.82 -13.18 13.01
CA ARG A 17 4.75 -12.19 12.97
C ARG A 17 5.38 -10.89 12.50
N HIS A 18 5.13 -10.51 11.25
CA HIS A 18 5.55 -9.23 10.73
C HIS A 18 4.86 -8.14 11.54
N ILE A 19 5.63 -7.36 12.29
CA ILE A 19 5.13 -6.23 13.06
C ILE A 19 4.89 -5.09 12.06
N PRO A 20 3.66 -4.54 11.95
CA PRO A 20 3.41 -3.40 11.08
C PRO A 20 4.31 -2.22 11.42
N VAL A 21 4.70 -1.48 10.38
CA VAL A 21 5.44 -0.23 10.55
C VAL A 21 4.59 0.75 11.36
N LEU A 22 5.19 1.50 12.28
CA LEU A 22 4.47 2.48 13.11
C LEU A 22 3.27 1.91 13.91
N LEU A 23 3.28 0.61 14.26
CA LEU A 23 2.16 -0.03 14.97
C LEU A 23 1.79 0.73 16.25
N ALA A 24 2.78 1.09 17.08
CA ALA A 24 2.55 1.77 18.35
C ALA A 24 1.93 3.16 18.15
N GLU A 25 2.42 3.89 17.15
CA GLU A 25 1.98 5.23 16.79
C GLU A 25 0.54 5.22 16.25
N VAL A 26 0.22 4.26 15.36
CA VAL A 26 -1.14 4.07 14.84
C VAL A 26 -2.11 3.73 15.96
N LEU A 27 -1.75 2.79 16.85
CA LEU A 27 -2.58 2.45 18.00
C LEU A 27 -2.73 3.63 18.97
N GLY A 28 -1.69 4.46 19.14
CA GLY A 28 -1.76 5.68 19.94
C GLY A 28 -2.72 6.71 19.33
N ALA A 29 -2.64 6.91 18.01
CA ALA A 29 -3.51 7.84 17.28
C ALA A 29 -4.98 7.38 17.31
N LEU A 30 -5.24 6.11 17.02
CA LEU A 30 -6.58 5.53 17.01
C LEU A 30 -7.14 5.29 18.42
N ALA A 31 -6.29 5.06 19.42
CA ALA A 31 -6.61 4.55 20.77
C ALA A 31 -7.93 3.77 20.85
N PRO A 32 -7.98 2.55 20.26
CA PRO A 32 -9.20 1.75 20.18
C PRO A 32 -9.70 1.33 21.57
N LYS A 33 -11.02 1.21 21.72
CA LYS A 33 -11.67 0.84 22.98
C LYS A 33 -12.75 -0.23 22.80
N PRO A 34 -13.14 -0.94 23.87
CA PRO A 34 -14.30 -1.81 23.86
C PRO A 34 -15.57 -1.09 23.37
N GLY A 35 -16.28 -1.73 22.45
CA GLY A 35 -17.51 -1.19 21.85
C GLY A 35 -17.30 -0.26 20.65
N GLU A 36 -16.06 0.13 20.33
CA GLU A 36 -15.74 0.87 19.11
C GLU A 36 -15.64 -0.08 17.91
N THR A 37 -15.97 0.43 16.72
CA THR A 37 -15.76 -0.24 15.44
C THR A 37 -14.65 0.48 14.68
N ILE A 38 -13.59 -0.24 14.32
CA ILE A 38 -12.46 0.29 13.57
C ILE A 38 -12.41 -0.37 12.19
N VAL A 39 -12.14 0.41 11.16
CA VAL A 39 -11.86 -0.10 9.81
C VAL A 39 -10.35 -0.25 9.65
N ASP A 40 -9.90 -1.46 9.34
CA ASP A 40 -8.56 -1.72 8.83
C ASP A 40 -8.67 -1.83 7.31
N GLY A 41 -8.41 -0.74 6.59
CA GLY A 41 -8.59 -0.69 5.14
C GLY A 41 -7.52 -1.45 4.35
N THR A 42 -6.51 -2.01 5.01
CA THR A 42 -5.36 -2.64 4.35
C THR A 42 -4.92 -3.83 5.17
N PHE A 43 -5.82 -4.81 5.32
CA PHE A 43 -5.67 -5.93 6.24
C PHE A 43 -4.29 -6.61 6.14
N GLY A 44 -3.84 -6.94 4.93
CA GLY A 44 -2.56 -7.58 4.67
C GLY A 44 -2.37 -8.85 5.50
N ALA A 45 -1.36 -8.84 6.38
CA ALA A 45 -1.08 -9.96 7.30
C ALA A 45 -1.90 -9.91 8.61
N GLY A 46 -2.75 -8.90 8.79
CA GLY A 46 -3.63 -8.73 9.95
C GLY A 46 -2.97 -8.11 11.18
N GLY A 47 -1.77 -7.53 11.06
CA GLY A 47 -1.02 -7.01 12.22
C GLY A 47 -1.74 -5.87 12.96
N TYR A 48 -2.30 -4.89 12.24
CA TYR A 48 -3.12 -3.83 12.86
C TYR A 48 -4.42 -4.41 13.41
N THR A 49 -5.14 -5.18 12.59
CA THR A 49 -6.38 -5.87 12.98
C THR A 49 -6.23 -6.62 14.31
N VAL A 50 -5.22 -7.48 14.46
CA VAL A 50 -4.98 -8.22 15.71
C VAL A 50 -4.74 -7.26 16.87
N ALA A 51 -3.87 -6.27 16.70
CA ALA A 51 -3.55 -5.33 17.77
C ALA A 51 -4.75 -4.46 18.19
N ILE A 52 -5.65 -4.14 17.26
CA ILE A 52 -6.90 -3.42 17.54
C ILE A 52 -7.89 -4.33 18.29
N LEU A 53 -8.05 -5.59 17.86
CA LEU A 53 -8.89 -6.58 18.53
C LEU A 53 -8.43 -6.84 19.98
N GLU A 54 -7.12 -6.83 20.23
CA GLU A 54 -6.51 -6.96 21.56
C GLU A 54 -6.86 -5.77 22.49
N ARG A 55 -7.18 -4.59 21.93
CA ARG A 55 -7.70 -3.44 22.69
C ARG A 55 -9.21 -3.51 22.97
N GLY A 56 -9.89 -4.52 22.45
CA GLY A 56 -11.31 -4.81 22.70
C GLY A 56 -12.28 -4.21 21.69
N ALA A 57 -11.80 -3.48 20.68
CA ALA A 57 -12.64 -2.97 19.59
C ALA A 57 -13.03 -4.11 18.62
N SER A 58 -14.10 -3.89 17.86
CA SER A 58 -14.45 -4.70 16.68
C SER A 58 -13.77 -4.12 15.44
N VAL A 59 -13.44 -4.98 14.48
CA VAL A 59 -12.72 -4.62 13.26
C VAL A 59 -13.48 -5.06 12.02
N VAL A 60 -13.61 -4.16 11.05
CA VAL A 60 -13.92 -4.52 9.67
C VAL A 60 -12.63 -4.36 8.88
N ALA A 61 -12.03 -5.48 8.47
CA ALA A 61 -10.78 -5.47 7.74
C ALA A 61 -11.01 -5.75 6.26
N ILE A 62 -10.41 -4.91 5.42
CA ILE A 62 -10.62 -4.90 3.98
C ILE A 62 -9.27 -5.18 3.30
N ASP A 63 -9.28 -6.05 2.30
CA ASP A 63 -8.16 -6.21 1.39
C ASP A 63 -8.66 -6.59 0.00
N ARG A 64 -7.98 -6.10 -1.03
CA ARG A 64 -8.24 -6.49 -2.42
C ARG A 64 -7.57 -7.81 -2.78
N ASP A 65 -6.54 -8.19 -2.04
CA ASP A 65 -5.77 -9.40 -2.29
C ASP A 65 -6.52 -10.64 -1.74
N PRO A 66 -6.96 -11.57 -2.60
CA PRO A 66 -7.64 -12.78 -2.14
C PRO A 66 -6.75 -13.64 -1.22
N ASP A 67 -5.42 -13.59 -1.37
CA ASP A 67 -4.50 -14.37 -0.54
C ASP A 67 -4.48 -13.84 0.91
N ALA A 68 -4.54 -12.51 1.08
CA ALA A 68 -4.63 -11.88 2.40
C ALA A 68 -5.93 -12.29 3.10
N ILE A 69 -7.04 -12.21 2.38
CA ILE A 69 -8.35 -12.60 2.91
C ILE A 69 -8.39 -14.08 3.29
N ALA A 70 -7.85 -14.96 2.45
CA ALA A 70 -7.76 -16.40 2.73
C ALA A 70 -6.93 -16.68 3.99
N ALA A 71 -5.77 -16.01 4.14
CA ALA A 71 -4.90 -16.14 5.30
C ALA A 71 -5.58 -15.65 6.60
N GLY A 72 -6.47 -14.66 6.51
CA GLY A 72 -7.21 -14.12 7.66
C GLY A 72 -8.39 -14.96 8.15
N ARG A 73 -8.92 -15.91 7.36
CA ARG A 73 -10.17 -16.62 7.71
C ARG A 73 -10.10 -17.38 9.04
N ALA A 74 -8.94 -17.94 9.39
CA ALA A 74 -8.76 -18.61 10.68
C ALA A 74 -8.89 -17.62 11.85
N LEU A 75 -8.36 -16.41 11.71
CA LEU A 75 -8.49 -15.35 12.72
C LEU A 75 -9.95 -14.90 12.85
N GLU A 76 -10.64 -14.68 11.72
CA GLU A 76 -12.06 -14.31 11.69
C GLU A 76 -12.92 -15.34 12.44
N GLN A 77 -12.72 -16.63 12.19
CA GLN A 77 -13.41 -17.71 12.90
C GLN A 77 -13.10 -17.71 14.40
N GLN A 78 -11.86 -17.43 14.79
CA GLN A 78 -11.42 -17.44 16.18
C GLN A 78 -12.04 -16.29 17.00
N VAL A 79 -12.16 -15.10 16.42
CA VAL A 79 -12.63 -13.91 17.14
C VAL A 79 -14.13 -13.63 16.99
N GLY A 80 -14.80 -14.34 16.08
CA GLY A 80 -16.24 -14.28 15.84
C GLY A 80 -16.69 -12.91 15.35
N ASP A 81 -17.84 -12.45 15.84
CA ASP A 81 -18.50 -11.20 15.41
C ASP A 81 -17.67 -9.92 15.61
N ARG A 82 -16.51 -10.01 16.26
CA ARG A 82 -15.58 -8.89 16.42
C ARG A 82 -14.71 -8.65 15.19
N LEU A 83 -14.64 -9.57 14.23
CA LEU A 83 -13.92 -9.35 12.98
C LEU A 83 -14.80 -9.72 11.79
N LYS A 84 -14.82 -8.83 10.80
CA LYS A 84 -15.40 -9.08 9.47
C LYS A 84 -14.31 -8.83 8.42
N LEU A 85 -13.94 -9.85 7.68
CA LEU A 85 -13.02 -9.76 6.54
C LEU A 85 -13.78 -9.58 5.24
N VAL A 86 -13.47 -8.51 4.52
CA VAL A 86 -14.10 -8.14 3.26
C VAL A 86 -13.07 -8.11 2.15
N GLN A 87 -13.29 -8.94 1.12
CA GLN A 87 -12.48 -8.88 -0.09
C GLN A 87 -13.00 -7.75 -1.00
N ALA A 88 -12.39 -6.58 -0.92
CA ALA A 88 -12.75 -5.42 -1.71
C ALA A 88 -11.58 -4.42 -1.82
N PRO A 89 -11.56 -3.56 -2.83
CA PRO A 89 -10.70 -2.38 -2.82
C PRO A 89 -11.05 -1.50 -1.62
N PHE A 90 -10.05 -0.94 -0.95
CA PHE A 90 -10.29 -0.12 0.25
C PHE A 90 -10.90 1.25 -0.09
N SER A 91 -10.91 1.63 -1.37
CA SER A 91 -11.67 2.77 -1.88
C SER A 91 -13.18 2.65 -1.68
N THR A 92 -13.71 1.44 -1.49
CA THR A 92 -15.15 1.15 -1.28
C THR A 92 -15.50 0.87 0.18
N LEU A 93 -14.66 1.28 1.14
CA LEU A 93 -14.86 0.95 2.56
C LEU A 93 -16.21 1.41 3.13
N ASP A 94 -16.81 2.45 2.54
CA ASP A 94 -18.11 3.00 2.94
C ASP A 94 -19.31 2.19 2.45
N GLU A 95 -19.10 1.24 1.54
CA GLU A 95 -20.10 0.25 1.14
C GLU A 95 -20.18 -0.92 2.14
N HIS A 96 -19.17 -1.07 2.99
CA HIS A 96 -18.99 -2.23 3.85
C HIS A 96 -19.18 -1.93 5.33
N VAL A 97 -19.17 -0.64 5.69
CA VAL A 97 -19.30 -0.13 7.06
C VAL A 97 -20.17 1.13 7.05
N GLU A 98 -21.27 1.10 7.78
CA GLU A 98 -22.18 2.24 7.90
C GLU A 98 -21.55 3.39 8.69
N SER A 99 -20.90 3.08 9.81
CA SER A 99 -20.19 4.06 10.63
C SER A 99 -19.03 3.44 11.40
N ALA A 100 -17.96 4.21 11.60
CA ALA A 100 -16.74 3.77 12.28
C ALA A 100 -16.23 4.82 13.27
N ASP A 101 -15.62 4.34 14.34
CA ASP A 101 -14.93 5.15 15.37
C ASP A 101 -13.47 5.42 14.97
N GLY A 102 -12.93 4.63 14.05
CA GLY A 102 -11.61 4.89 13.47
C GLY A 102 -11.39 4.16 12.15
N VAL A 103 -10.44 4.65 11.37
CA VAL A 103 -9.98 4.06 10.12
C VAL A 103 -8.45 4.09 10.11
N VAL A 104 -7.82 2.94 9.84
CA VAL A 104 -6.40 2.85 9.48
C VAL A 104 -6.26 2.46 8.02
N LEU A 105 -5.36 3.15 7.32
CA LEU A 105 -4.94 2.83 5.95
C LEU A 105 -3.40 2.74 5.92
N ASP A 106 -2.85 1.58 5.61
CA ASP A 106 -1.41 1.32 5.43
C ASP A 106 -1.10 1.17 3.94
N ILE A 107 -0.78 2.29 3.28
CA ILE A 107 -0.81 2.39 1.82
C ILE A 107 0.47 1.85 1.22
N GLY A 108 0.46 0.62 0.75
CA GLY A 108 1.62 0.06 0.07
C GLY A 108 1.45 -1.42 -0.22
N VAL A 109 2.59 -2.09 -0.38
CA VAL A 109 2.64 -3.56 -0.47
C VAL A 109 2.85 -4.15 0.90
N SER A 110 2.17 -5.26 1.17
CA SER A 110 2.48 -6.08 2.33
C SER A 110 3.82 -6.80 2.15
N SER A 111 4.48 -7.13 3.25
CA SER A 111 5.68 -7.99 3.24
C SER A 111 5.41 -9.32 2.55
N MET A 112 4.22 -9.91 2.77
CA MET A 112 3.79 -11.13 2.10
C MET A 112 3.87 -11.03 0.56
N GLN A 113 3.48 -9.89 -0.01
CA GLN A 113 3.55 -9.66 -1.46
C GLN A 113 5.00 -9.51 -1.96
N LEU A 114 5.89 -8.95 -1.15
CA LEU A 114 7.31 -8.80 -1.48
C LEU A 114 8.10 -10.11 -1.35
N ASP A 115 7.69 -10.96 -0.40
CA ASP A 115 8.36 -12.23 -0.09
C ASP A 115 7.96 -13.35 -1.06
N GLN A 116 6.79 -13.25 -1.68
CA GLN A 116 6.32 -14.19 -2.71
C GLN A 116 6.82 -13.80 -4.10
N ALA A 117 7.92 -14.44 -4.54
CA ALA A 117 8.50 -14.18 -5.86
C ALA A 117 7.48 -14.29 -7.01
N GLU A 118 6.55 -15.24 -6.93
CA GLU A 118 5.55 -15.48 -7.97
C GLU A 118 4.54 -14.34 -8.17
N ARG A 119 4.45 -13.42 -7.20
CA ARG A 119 3.60 -12.22 -7.30
C ARG A 119 4.27 -11.08 -8.08
N GLY A 120 5.59 -11.13 -8.28
CA GLY A 120 6.30 -10.20 -9.16
C GLY A 120 6.52 -8.78 -8.62
N PHE A 121 6.27 -8.52 -7.34
CA PHE A 121 6.46 -7.18 -6.73
C PHE A 121 7.92 -6.80 -6.49
N SER A 122 8.82 -7.78 -6.49
CA SER A 122 10.24 -7.63 -6.17
C SER A 122 11.11 -8.21 -7.27
N PHE A 123 12.29 -7.63 -7.44
CA PHE A 123 13.37 -8.16 -8.28
C PHE A 123 14.55 -8.67 -7.42
N ARG A 124 14.33 -8.91 -6.12
CA ARG A 124 15.33 -9.59 -5.27
C ARG A 124 15.40 -11.08 -5.61
N THR A 125 14.26 -11.66 -5.95
CA THR A 125 14.09 -13.04 -6.40
C THR A 125 13.32 -13.00 -7.70
N ASP A 126 13.70 -13.86 -8.65
CA ASP A 126 13.06 -13.88 -9.96
C ASP A 126 11.64 -14.45 -9.89
N GLY A 127 10.73 -13.86 -10.65
CA GLY A 127 9.33 -14.26 -10.73
C GLY A 127 8.65 -13.66 -11.97
N PRO A 128 7.39 -14.01 -12.24
CA PRO A 128 6.58 -13.40 -13.27
C PRO A 128 6.50 -11.89 -13.07
N LEU A 129 6.55 -11.11 -14.14
CA LEU A 129 6.37 -9.66 -14.09
C LEU A 129 4.87 -9.33 -13.96
N ASP A 130 4.29 -9.57 -12.79
CA ASP A 130 2.84 -9.43 -12.55
C ASP A 130 2.46 -8.14 -11.82
N MET A 131 2.80 -8.03 -10.53
CA MET A 131 2.50 -6.89 -9.64
C MET A 131 1.01 -6.60 -9.36
N ARG A 132 0.05 -7.46 -9.75
CA ARG A 132 -1.37 -7.23 -9.43
C ARG A 132 -1.67 -7.69 -8.00
N MET A 133 -2.22 -6.78 -7.20
CA MET A 133 -2.71 -7.12 -5.85
C MET A 133 -4.01 -7.93 -5.91
N ALA A 134 -4.96 -7.49 -6.74
CA ALA A 134 -6.26 -8.17 -6.90
C ALA A 134 -6.23 -9.41 -7.80
N GLN A 135 -5.06 -9.76 -8.35
CA GLN A 135 -4.86 -10.86 -9.32
C GLN A 135 -5.76 -10.78 -10.57
N ALA A 136 -6.20 -9.57 -10.92
CA ALA A 136 -7.05 -9.28 -12.08
C ALA A 136 -6.62 -7.97 -12.77
N GLY A 137 -7.02 -7.81 -14.04
CA GLY A 137 -6.66 -6.64 -14.84
C GLY A 137 -5.27 -6.74 -15.49
N LEU A 138 -4.73 -5.59 -15.90
CA LEU A 138 -3.44 -5.48 -16.59
C LEU A 138 -2.28 -5.83 -15.66
N SER A 139 -1.39 -6.73 -16.09
CA SER A 139 -0.13 -7.01 -15.39
C SER A 139 0.95 -5.99 -15.73
N ALA A 140 2.02 -5.95 -14.93
CA ALA A 140 3.21 -5.17 -15.25
C ALA A 140 3.85 -5.62 -16.58
N ALA A 141 3.83 -6.92 -16.90
CA ALA A 141 4.25 -7.45 -18.19
C ALA A 141 3.42 -6.87 -19.34
N ASP A 142 2.09 -6.82 -19.19
CA ASP A 142 1.21 -6.23 -20.21
C ASP A 142 1.57 -4.76 -20.45
N VAL A 143 1.76 -3.99 -19.37
CA VAL A 143 2.12 -2.57 -19.46
C VAL A 143 3.44 -2.40 -20.22
N VAL A 144 4.52 -3.06 -19.79
CA VAL A 144 5.83 -2.87 -20.43
C VAL A 144 5.90 -3.43 -21.85
N ASN A 145 5.08 -4.44 -22.18
CA ASN A 145 5.10 -5.07 -23.50
C ASN A 145 4.14 -4.43 -24.51
N THR A 146 3.14 -3.66 -24.07
CA THR A 146 2.10 -3.13 -24.99
C THR A 146 2.04 -1.60 -25.06
N PHE A 147 2.45 -0.88 -24.02
CA PHE A 147 2.31 0.59 -23.99
C PHE A 147 3.36 1.26 -24.88
N LYS A 148 3.05 2.42 -25.45
CA LYS A 148 4.03 3.20 -26.23
C LYS A 148 5.13 3.73 -25.32
N ALA A 149 6.35 3.92 -25.83
CA ALA A 149 7.45 4.49 -25.03
C ALA A 149 7.10 5.84 -24.39
N GLY A 150 6.30 6.68 -25.06
CA GLY A 150 5.83 7.94 -24.48
C GLY A 150 4.94 7.76 -23.24
N ASP A 151 4.13 6.70 -23.21
CA ASP A 151 3.23 6.40 -22.10
C ASP A 151 4.02 5.79 -20.93
N LEU A 152 4.92 4.86 -21.23
CA LEU A 152 5.86 4.30 -20.25
C LEU A 152 6.73 5.39 -19.60
N ALA A 153 7.23 6.33 -20.40
CA ALA A 153 8.01 7.46 -19.87
C ALA A 153 7.20 8.34 -18.91
N ARG A 154 5.91 8.56 -19.20
CA ARG A 154 5.01 9.30 -18.29
C ARG A 154 4.78 8.53 -16.99
N ILE A 155 4.52 7.22 -17.08
CA ILE A 155 4.35 6.34 -15.91
C ILE A 155 5.60 6.41 -15.02
N PHE A 156 6.79 6.12 -15.56
CA PHE A 156 8.03 6.08 -14.78
C PHE A 156 8.43 7.46 -14.24
N GLY A 157 8.23 8.51 -15.04
CA GLY A 157 8.57 9.88 -14.66
C GLY A 157 7.67 10.42 -13.55
N PHE A 158 6.35 10.22 -13.65
CA PHE A 158 5.39 10.76 -12.70
C PHE A 158 5.27 9.89 -11.44
N LEU A 159 5.07 8.58 -11.60
CA LEU A 159 4.80 7.67 -10.48
C LEU A 159 6.08 7.17 -9.80
N GLY A 160 7.17 7.04 -10.55
CA GLY A 160 8.46 6.59 -10.02
C GLY A 160 9.47 7.70 -9.71
N GLU A 161 9.15 8.96 -10.08
CA GLU A 161 10.10 10.08 -10.03
C GLU A 161 11.45 9.72 -10.73
N GLU A 162 11.39 8.94 -11.82
CA GLU A 162 12.55 8.40 -12.54
C GLU A 162 13.14 9.41 -13.55
N ARG A 163 14.39 9.80 -13.32
CA ARG A 163 15.08 10.84 -14.12
C ARG A 163 15.41 10.37 -15.54
N HIS A 164 15.62 9.07 -15.72
CA HIS A 164 15.93 8.44 -17.00
C HIS A 164 14.70 7.80 -17.66
N ALA A 165 13.48 8.18 -17.24
CA ALA A 165 12.22 7.58 -17.69
C ALA A 165 12.13 7.45 -19.22
N GLY A 166 12.45 8.51 -19.96
CA GLY A 166 12.41 8.48 -21.43
C GLY A 166 13.45 7.54 -22.07
N ARG A 167 14.64 7.41 -21.47
CA ARG A 167 15.68 6.47 -21.95
C ARG A 167 15.27 5.03 -21.69
N ILE A 168 14.79 4.76 -20.47
CA ILE A 168 14.33 3.43 -20.06
C ILE A 168 13.14 2.98 -20.91
N ALA A 169 12.16 3.85 -21.14
CA ALA A 169 10.99 3.52 -21.94
C ALA A 169 11.32 3.15 -23.39
N ARG A 170 12.23 3.90 -24.04
CA ARG A 170 12.71 3.57 -25.40
C ARG A 170 13.52 2.29 -25.45
N MET A 171 14.32 2.03 -24.40
CA MET A 171 15.04 0.77 -24.26
C MET A 171 14.06 -0.40 -24.17
N ILE A 172 13.03 -0.29 -23.32
CA ILE A 172 11.99 -1.32 -23.19
C ILE A 172 11.29 -1.56 -24.52
N GLU A 173 10.84 -0.50 -25.21
CA GLU A 173 10.15 -0.60 -26.49
C GLU A 173 11.00 -1.28 -27.58
N THR A 174 12.28 -0.89 -27.70
CA THR A 174 13.20 -1.53 -28.64
C THR A 174 13.49 -2.99 -28.25
N ARG A 175 13.68 -3.26 -26.95
CA ARG A 175 14.11 -4.58 -26.47
C ARG A 175 12.98 -5.60 -26.56
N ARG A 176 11.73 -5.22 -26.29
CA ARG A 176 10.58 -6.13 -26.32
C ARG A 176 10.27 -6.68 -27.71
N GLU A 177 10.63 -5.95 -28.78
CA GLU A 177 10.50 -6.43 -30.18
C GLU A 177 11.30 -7.72 -30.42
N LYS A 178 12.40 -7.92 -29.69
CA LYS A 178 13.25 -9.12 -29.81
C LYS A 178 12.80 -10.24 -28.88
N ARG A 179 12.39 -9.89 -27.66
CA ARG A 179 11.88 -10.84 -26.66
C ARG A 179 11.05 -10.07 -25.62
N PRO A 180 9.78 -10.43 -25.39
CA PRO A 180 8.95 -9.79 -24.37
C PRO A 180 9.56 -9.88 -22.96
N PHE A 181 9.23 -8.92 -22.10
CA PHE A 181 9.57 -8.95 -20.68
C PHE A 181 8.51 -9.73 -19.92
N GLU A 182 8.84 -10.94 -19.51
CA GLU A 182 7.94 -11.83 -18.76
C GLU A 182 8.34 -11.98 -17.30
N ARG A 183 9.57 -11.61 -16.94
CA ARG A 183 10.17 -11.87 -15.63
C ARG A 183 10.77 -10.62 -15.00
N THR A 184 10.75 -10.56 -13.67
CA THR A 184 11.22 -9.42 -12.90
C THR A 184 12.72 -9.19 -13.07
N LEU A 185 13.56 -10.24 -13.04
CA LEU A 185 15.00 -10.05 -13.23
C LEU A 185 15.37 -9.61 -14.65
N ASP A 186 14.71 -10.11 -15.69
CA ASP A 186 14.99 -9.68 -17.08
C ASP A 186 14.77 -8.16 -17.25
N LEU A 187 13.67 -7.63 -16.70
CA LEU A 187 13.42 -6.19 -16.72
C LEU A 187 14.45 -5.42 -15.88
N ALA A 188 14.73 -5.89 -14.65
CA ALA A 188 15.66 -5.22 -13.75
C ALA A 188 17.08 -5.17 -14.31
N ASP A 189 17.56 -6.27 -14.87
CA ASP A 189 18.89 -6.40 -15.47
C ASP A 189 19.00 -5.57 -16.74
N ALA A 190 17.97 -5.53 -17.58
CA ALA A 190 17.95 -4.67 -18.76
C ALA A 190 18.05 -3.18 -18.39
N ILE A 191 17.34 -2.74 -17.35
CA ILE A 191 17.42 -1.36 -16.84
C ILE A 191 18.81 -1.08 -16.26
N ALA A 192 19.31 -1.96 -15.39
CA ALA A 192 20.62 -1.81 -14.76
C ALA A 192 21.75 -1.76 -15.80
N THR A 193 21.70 -2.62 -16.82
CA THR A 193 22.66 -2.63 -17.93
C THR A 193 22.60 -1.35 -18.75
N HIS A 194 21.40 -0.81 -18.99
CA HIS A 194 21.22 0.35 -19.86
C HIS A 194 21.60 1.69 -19.19
N ILE A 195 21.27 1.84 -17.91
CA ILE A 195 21.51 3.09 -17.17
C ILE A 195 22.86 3.06 -16.44
N GLY A 196 23.33 1.87 -16.06
CA GLY A 196 24.46 1.70 -15.16
C GLY A 196 24.09 2.02 -13.71
N ARG A 197 25.03 1.75 -12.80
CA ARG A 197 24.91 2.12 -11.38
C ARG A 197 26.11 2.97 -11.00
N ALA A 198 25.88 4.20 -10.54
CA ALA A 198 26.94 5.03 -10.01
C ALA A 198 27.30 4.59 -8.58
N PRO A 199 28.56 4.70 -8.14
CA PRO A 199 28.98 4.34 -6.78
C PRO A 199 28.22 5.08 -5.67
N LYS A 200 27.66 6.26 -5.97
CA LYS A 200 26.88 7.10 -5.07
C LYS A 200 25.40 6.71 -4.98
N ASP A 201 24.93 5.79 -5.82
CA ASP A 201 23.51 5.44 -5.89
C ASP A 201 23.12 4.54 -4.72
N LYS A 202 22.28 5.09 -3.85
CA LYS A 202 21.77 4.41 -2.65
C LYS A 202 20.78 3.29 -2.96
N ILE A 203 20.12 3.34 -4.12
CA ILE A 203 19.09 2.39 -4.53
C ILE A 203 19.46 1.74 -5.87
N HIS A 204 18.87 0.58 -6.15
CA HIS A 204 19.05 -0.10 -7.43
C HIS A 204 18.39 0.72 -8.58
N PRO A 205 19.00 0.79 -9.79
CA PRO A 205 18.44 1.56 -10.91
C PRO A 205 17.00 1.17 -11.30
N ALA A 206 16.61 -0.09 -11.10
CA ALA A 206 15.26 -0.56 -11.39
C ALA A 206 14.20 -0.18 -10.33
N THR A 207 14.61 0.22 -9.11
CA THR A 207 13.69 0.42 -7.97
C THR A 207 12.53 1.37 -8.31
N ARG A 208 12.83 2.51 -8.94
CA ARG A 208 11.81 3.52 -9.28
C ARG A 208 10.87 3.09 -10.39
N VAL A 209 11.38 2.32 -11.35
CA VAL A 209 10.56 1.76 -12.44
C VAL A 209 9.59 0.72 -11.88
N PHE A 210 10.06 -0.17 -11.00
CA PHE A 210 9.22 -1.17 -10.35
C PHE A 210 8.16 -0.50 -9.46
N GLN A 211 8.53 0.52 -8.68
CA GLN A 211 7.57 1.32 -7.93
C GLN A 211 6.52 1.96 -8.86
N ALA A 212 6.92 2.57 -9.97
CA ALA A 212 6.00 3.20 -10.91
C ALA A 212 5.02 2.21 -11.54
N LEU A 213 5.52 1.03 -11.95
CA LEU A 213 4.69 -0.04 -12.51
C LEU A 213 3.67 -0.53 -11.50
N ARG A 214 4.10 -0.76 -10.26
CA ARG A 214 3.24 -1.20 -9.15
C ARG A 214 2.11 -0.21 -8.89
N ILE A 215 2.46 1.08 -8.73
CA ILE A 215 1.50 2.16 -8.51
C ILE A 215 0.50 2.24 -9.66
N PHE A 216 0.97 2.11 -10.90
CA PHE A 216 0.14 2.18 -12.10
C PHE A 216 -0.82 0.99 -12.22
N VAL A 217 -0.30 -0.24 -12.10
CA VAL A 217 -1.06 -1.49 -12.23
C VAL A 217 -2.19 -1.57 -11.22
N ASN A 218 -1.97 -1.03 -10.03
CA ASN A 218 -2.92 -1.13 -8.92
C ASN A 218 -3.68 0.17 -8.64
N ASP A 219 -3.57 1.18 -9.51
CA ASP A 219 -4.13 2.53 -9.34
C ASP A 219 -3.97 3.08 -7.90
N GLU A 220 -2.80 2.90 -7.29
CA GLU A 220 -2.62 3.08 -5.84
C GLU A 220 -2.96 4.51 -5.38
N LEU A 221 -2.64 5.51 -6.20
CA LEU A 221 -2.94 6.92 -5.88
C LEU A 221 -4.44 7.24 -6.04
N GLY A 222 -5.11 6.65 -7.02
CA GLY A 222 -6.56 6.81 -7.24
C GLY A 222 -7.36 6.13 -6.14
N GLU A 223 -6.95 4.92 -5.76
CA GLU A 223 -7.49 4.16 -4.63
C GLU A 223 -7.33 4.93 -3.31
N LEU A 224 -6.13 5.45 -3.02
CA LEU A 224 -5.89 6.29 -1.84
C LEU A 224 -6.80 7.51 -1.81
N ALA A 225 -6.88 8.26 -2.92
CA ALA A 225 -7.73 9.45 -2.96
C ALA A 225 -9.19 9.11 -2.67
N SER A 226 -9.72 8.06 -3.32
CA SER A 226 -11.10 7.60 -3.14
C SER A 226 -11.37 7.12 -1.71
N ALA A 227 -10.42 6.38 -1.13
CA ALA A 227 -10.51 5.87 0.23
C ALA A 227 -10.48 6.97 1.30
N LEU A 228 -9.76 8.06 1.08
CA LEU A 228 -9.80 9.22 1.98
C LEU A 228 -11.21 9.84 2.01
N PHE A 229 -11.87 9.96 0.85
CA PHE A 229 -13.26 10.40 0.80
C PHE A 229 -14.23 9.39 1.43
N ALA A 230 -14.01 8.08 1.24
CA ALA A 230 -14.81 7.05 1.88
C ALA A 230 -14.65 7.07 3.42
N SER A 231 -13.42 7.26 3.90
CA SER A 231 -13.10 7.41 5.32
C SER A 231 -13.85 8.59 5.94
N GLU A 232 -13.89 9.73 5.24
CA GLU A 232 -14.66 10.91 5.66
C GLU A 232 -16.16 10.63 5.79
N ARG A 233 -16.73 9.77 4.95
CA ARG A 233 -18.16 9.43 4.98
C ARG A 233 -18.53 8.51 6.14
N VAL A 234 -17.67 7.56 6.51
CA VAL A 234 -17.98 6.57 7.56
C VAL A 234 -17.59 7.03 8.96
N LEU A 235 -16.64 7.96 9.09
CA LEU A 235 -16.16 8.37 10.41
C LEU A 235 -17.23 9.13 11.17
N LYS A 236 -17.57 8.63 12.36
CA LYS A 236 -18.44 9.33 13.31
C LYS A 236 -17.79 10.64 13.77
N PRO A 237 -18.57 11.62 14.26
CA PRO A 237 -18.00 12.76 14.97
C PRO A 237 -17.05 12.31 16.09
N GLY A 238 -15.80 12.80 16.06
CA GLY A 238 -14.76 12.38 17.01
C GLY A 238 -13.98 11.12 16.60
N GLY A 239 -14.36 10.48 15.50
CA GLY A 239 -13.64 9.35 14.91
C GLY A 239 -12.27 9.75 14.37
N ARG A 240 -11.39 8.75 14.22
CA ARG A 240 -9.95 8.99 13.97
C ARG A 240 -9.48 8.32 12.68
N LEU A 241 -8.79 9.09 11.84
CA LEU A 241 -8.15 8.59 10.62
C LEU A 241 -6.63 8.51 10.83
N ALA A 242 -6.06 7.31 10.69
CA ALA A 242 -4.63 7.08 10.66
C ALA A 242 -4.22 6.59 9.26
N VAL A 243 -3.26 7.26 8.62
CA VAL A 243 -2.75 6.86 7.31
C VAL A 243 -1.25 6.74 7.36
N VAL A 244 -0.74 5.57 6.98
CA VAL A 244 0.69 5.28 6.82
C VAL A 244 1.01 5.31 5.33
N THR A 245 2.07 6.03 4.98
CA THR A 245 2.50 6.24 3.59
C THR A 245 3.98 5.90 3.46
N PHE A 246 4.40 5.37 2.32
CA PHE A 246 5.77 4.90 2.10
C PHE A 246 6.52 5.75 1.08
N HIS A 247 5.81 6.57 0.29
CA HIS A 247 6.47 7.48 -0.63
C HIS A 247 5.83 8.87 -0.73
N SER A 248 6.59 9.80 -1.31
CA SER A 248 6.28 11.24 -1.40
C SER A 248 4.92 11.56 -2.04
N LEU A 249 4.51 10.77 -3.03
CA LEU A 249 3.24 10.99 -3.75
C LEU A 249 2.01 10.75 -2.86
N GLU A 250 2.00 9.66 -2.09
CA GLU A 250 0.93 9.32 -1.14
C GLU A 250 0.83 10.37 -0.04
N ASP A 251 1.96 10.68 0.61
CA ASP A 251 2.04 11.67 1.68
C ASP A 251 1.50 13.02 1.23
N ARG A 252 1.80 13.43 -0.01
CA ARG A 252 1.27 14.68 -0.60
C ARG A 252 -0.25 14.64 -0.75
N ILE A 253 -0.82 13.51 -1.19
CA ILE A 253 -2.28 13.33 -1.33
C ILE A 253 -2.95 13.45 0.05
N VAL A 254 -2.43 12.72 1.05
CA VAL A 254 -2.98 12.74 2.42
C VAL A 254 -2.89 14.14 3.03
N LYS A 255 -1.73 14.79 2.94
CA LYS A 255 -1.54 16.15 3.47
C LYS A 255 -2.49 17.16 2.84
N ARG A 256 -2.66 17.09 1.51
CA ARG A 256 -3.59 17.97 0.79
C ARG A 256 -5.02 17.72 1.22
N PHE A 257 -5.43 16.45 1.30
CA PHE A 257 -6.77 16.08 1.76
C PHE A 257 -7.05 16.64 3.16
N ILE A 258 -6.15 16.40 4.13
CA ILE A 258 -6.34 16.89 5.50
C ILE A 258 -6.35 18.42 5.56
N ALA A 259 -5.48 19.10 4.81
CA ALA A 259 -5.47 20.57 4.74
C ALA A 259 -6.80 21.12 4.20
N ASP A 260 -7.30 20.56 3.09
CA ASP A 260 -8.55 20.98 2.44
C ASP A 260 -9.79 20.76 3.35
N ARG A 261 -9.71 19.86 4.35
CA ARG A 261 -10.79 19.57 5.31
C ARG A 261 -10.63 20.22 6.68
N ALA A 262 -9.42 20.64 7.03
CA ALA A 262 -9.14 21.35 8.26
C ALA A 262 -9.47 22.84 8.15
N ASP A 263 -9.38 23.39 6.93
CA ASP A 263 -9.74 24.78 6.66
C ASP A 263 -11.26 24.93 6.56
N ALA A 264 -11.85 25.66 7.52
CA ALA A 264 -13.18 26.22 7.32
C ALA A 264 -13.08 27.30 6.24
N ALA A 265 -13.58 27.02 5.04
CA ALA A 265 -13.59 28.02 3.98
C ALA A 265 -14.49 29.19 4.41
N SER A 266 -13.87 30.29 4.82
CA SER A 266 -14.52 31.61 4.84
C SER A 266 -14.96 31.92 3.41
N GLY A 267 -16.23 32.28 3.22
CA GLY A 267 -16.79 32.63 1.92
C GLY A 267 -15.83 33.55 1.16
N SER A 268 -15.59 33.25 -0.12
CA SER A 268 -14.74 34.07 -0.97
C SER A 268 -15.22 35.53 -0.89
N ARG A 269 -14.30 36.50 -0.80
CA ARG A 269 -14.64 37.93 -0.91
C ARG A 269 -15.37 38.27 -2.22
N HIS A 270 -15.30 37.38 -3.21
CA HIS A 270 -15.96 37.47 -4.50
C HIS A 270 -17.23 36.60 -4.62
N MET A 271 -17.55 35.77 -3.62
CA MET A 271 -18.80 35.00 -3.50
C MET A 271 -19.20 34.89 -2.02
N PRO A 272 -19.80 35.94 -1.43
CA PRO A 272 -20.21 35.96 -0.03
C PRO A 272 -21.34 34.97 0.32
N ASP A 273 -22.09 34.50 -0.67
CA ASP A 273 -23.22 33.56 -0.50
C ASP A 273 -22.83 32.07 -0.69
N ALA A 274 -21.54 31.76 -0.88
CA ALA A 274 -21.12 30.36 -0.89
C ALA A 274 -21.31 29.76 0.51
N PRO A 275 -22.03 28.63 0.66
CA PRO A 275 -22.24 28.03 1.97
C PRO A 275 -20.88 27.75 2.62
N ALA A 276 -20.71 28.24 3.85
CA ALA A 276 -19.49 28.04 4.62
C ALA A 276 -19.22 26.54 4.74
N ARG A 277 -18.08 26.09 4.22
CA ARG A 277 -17.67 24.69 4.35
C ARG A 277 -17.20 24.49 5.78
N LEU A 278 -17.95 23.69 6.56
CA LEU A 278 -17.53 23.32 7.90
C LEU A 278 -16.33 22.38 7.80
N ALA A 279 -15.31 22.62 8.62
CA ALA A 279 -14.15 21.75 8.72
C ALA A 279 -14.60 20.36 9.22
N THR A 280 -14.29 19.32 8.46
CA THR A 280 -14.64 17.93 8.78
C THR A 280 -13.52 17.18 9.51
N PHE A 281 -12.28 17.68 9.44
CA PHE A 281 -11.14 17.12 10.17
C PHE A 281 -10.41 18.15 11.02
N ARG A 282 -9.74 17.68 12.08
CA ARG A 282 -8.73 18.42 12.82
C ARG A 282 -7.46 17.59 12.85
N LYS A 283 -6.32 18.21 12.57
CA LYS A 283 -5.03 17.52 12.61
C LYS A 283 -4.62 17.27 14.06
N SER A 284 -4.47 16.00 14.46
CA SER A 284 -3.89 15.63 15.75
C SER A 284 -2.37 15.49 15.61
N GLY A 285 -1.60 16.53 15.94
CA GLY A 285 -0.13 16.49 15.96
C GLY A 285 0.57 16.65 14.60
N GLY A 286 1.90 16.46 14.59
CA GLY A 286 2.73 16.46 13.37
C GLY A 286 2.73 15.10 12.66
N GLY A 287 3.27 15.04 11.44
CA GLY A 287 3.55 13.74 10.80
C GLY A 287 4.62 12.99 11.59
N VAL A 288 4.43 11.69 11.77
CA VAL A 288 5.37 10.84 12.51
C VAL A 288 6.18 10.02 11.52
N THR A 289 7.49 9.92 11.73
CA THR A 289 8.40 9.06 10.98
C THR A 289 8.85 7.91 11.86
N PRO A 290 9.14 6.71 11.31
CA PRO A 290 9.70 5.62 12.09
C PRO A 290 10.94 6.09 12.86
N GLY A 291 10.99 5.82 14.16
CA GLY A 291 12.22 5.99 14.93
C GLY A 291 13.28 4.99 14.45
N GLU A 292 14.56 5.32 14.61
CA GLU A 292 15.63 4.31 14.56
C GLU A 292 15.42 3.38 15.78
N GLY A 293 14.71 2.27 15.55
CA GLY A 293 14.55 1.19 16.52
C GLY A 293 15.80 0.34 16.64
#